data_AF-A0A7J3WCK5-F1
#
_entry.id   AF-A0A7J3WCK5-F1
#
_cell.length_a   1.000
_cell.length_b   1.000
_cell.length_c   1.000
_cell.angle_alpha   90.00
_cell.angle_beta   90.00
_cell.angle_gamma   90.00
#
_symmetry.space_group_name_H-M   'P 1'
#
loop_
_entity.id
_entity.type
_entity.pdbx_description
1 polymer ?
#
loop_
_entity_poly.entity_id
_entity_poly.type
_entity_poly.pdbx_seq_one_letter_code
_entity_poly.pdbx_strand_id
1 'polypeptide(L)' 'IRPRMSVKANQFEMFEQRYLPAKNVGILVVTTPKGVMSHEEAKKTRTGGRLLGYVY' A
#
# COMPACT_ATOMS: atom_id res chain seq x y z
N ILE A 1 -2.87 -7.20 7.34
CA ILE A 1 -1.55 -7.88 7.24
C ILE A 1 -0.86 -7.81 8.60
N ARG A 2 -0.56 -8.94 9.23
CA ARG A 2 0.24 -9.01 10.46
C ARG A 2 1.55 -9.74 10.15
N PRO A 3 2.71 -9.20 10.58
CA PRO A 3 2.91 -7.88 11.22
C PRO A 3 2.66 -6.71 10.25
N ARG A 4 2.35 -5.52 10.78
CA ARG A 4 2.16 -4.30 9.98
C ARG A 4 3.49 -3.81 9.43
N MET A 5 3.83 -4.32 8.25
CA MET A 5 5.07 -4.03 7.53
C MET A 5 5.15 -2.56 7.16
N SER A 6 6.30 -1.94 7.42
CA SER A 6 6.60 -0.59 6.95
C SER A 6 6.94 -0.63 5.47
N VAL A 7 6.35 0.27 4.69
CA VAL A 7 6.51 0.35 3.23
C VAL A 7 6.96 1.75 2.85
N LYS A 8 8.04 1.83 2.08
CA LYS A 8 8.50 3.09 1.50
C LYS A 8 7.70 3.41 0.23
N ALA A 9 7.65 4.69 -0.15
CA ALA A 9 6.92 5.14 -1.32
C ALA A 9 7.36 4.47 -2.64
N ASN A 10 8.61 4.02 -2.71
CA ASN A 10 9.18 3.30 -3.86
C ASN A 10 8.98 1.77 -3.80
N GLN A 11 8.39 1.24 -2.73
CA GLN A 11 8.24 -0.21 -2.52
C GLN A 11 6.82 -0.72 -2.73
N PHE A 12 5.83 0.15 -2.98
CA PHE A 12 4.43 -0.24 -3.14
C PHE A 12 4.22 -1.28 -4.25
N GLU A 13 4.96 -1.17 -5.35
CA GLU A 13 4.90 -2.09 -6.50
C GLU A 13 5.22 -3.55 -6.14
N MET A 14 6.19 -3.76 -5.24
CA MET A 14 6.56 -5.09 -4.76
C MET A 14 5.42 -5.72 -3.95
N PHE A 15 4.69 -4.90 -3.19
CA PHE A 15 3.57 -5.36 -2.37
C PHE A 15 2.30 -5.56 -3.19
N GLU A 16 2.08 -4.74 -4.23
CA GLU A 16 1.01 -4.95 -5.21
C GLU A 16 1.16 -6.33 -5.85
N GLN A 17 2.35 -6.66 -6.36
CA GLN A 17 2.61 -7.97 -6.98
C GLN A 17 2.45 -9.16 -6.01
N ARG A 18 2.66 -8.94 -4.72
CA ARG A 18 2.59 -10.00 -3.70
C ARG A 18 1.17 -10.26 -3.21
N TYR A 19 0.32 -9.22 -3.15
CA TYR A 19 -1.00 -9.30 -2.51
C TYR A 19 -2.17 -9.11 -3.46
N LEU A 20 -1.98 -8.47 -4.61
CA LEU A 20 -3.04 -8.25 -5.59
C LEU A 20 -3.01 -9.36 -6.66
N PRO A 21 -4.17 -9.87 -7.08
CA PRO A 21 -4.25 -10.96 -8.07
C PRO A 21 -3.81 -10.51 -9.47
N ALA A 22 -3.92 -9.22 -9.79
CA ALA A 22 -3.48 -8.65 -11.06
C ALA A 22 -3.09 -7.18 -10.88
N LYS A 23 -2.32 -6.65 -11.84
CA LYS A 23 -2.01 -5.21 -11.91
C LYS A 23 -3.31 -4.42 -12.10
N ASN A 24 -3.48 -3.36 -11.34
CA ASN A 24 -4.70 -2.52 -11.32
C ASN A 24 -5.97 -3.24 -10.81
N VAL A 25 -5.85 -4.39 -10.14
CA VAL A 25 -6.99 -5.10 -9.55
C VAL A 25 -6.82 -5.18 -8.04
N GLY A 26 -7.68 -4.48 -7.32
CA GLY A 26 -7.66 -4.39 -5.86
C GLY A 26 -6.87 -3.19 -5.32
N ILE A 27 -7.04 -2.92 -4.02
CA ILE A 27 -6.47 -1.76 -3.33
C ILE A 27 -5.73 -2.22 -2.08
N LEU A 28 -4.45 -1.87 -1.98
CA LEU A 28 -3.72 -1.91 -0.72
C LEU A 28 -4.05 -0.67 0.13
N VAL A 29 -4.47 -0.91 1.36
CA VAL A 29 -4.75 0.12 2.37
C VAL A 29 -3.51 0.33 3.22
N VAL A 30 -3.05 1.58 3.31
CA VAL A 30 -1.82 1.96 4.00
C VAL A 30 -2.08 3.10 4.98
N THR A 31 -1.53 2.99 6.19
CA THR A 31 -1.45 4.14 7.11
C THR A 31 -0.24 4.98 6.77
N THR A 32 -0.45 6.24 6.46
CA THR A 32 0.62 7.23 6.31
C THR A 32 0.53 8.26 7.45
N PRO A 33 1.55 9.12 7.64
CA PRO A 33 1.47 10.23 8.60
C PRO A 33 0.32 11.22 8.30
N LYS A 34 -0.18 11.24 7.06
CA LYS A 34 -1.29 12.12 6.64
C LYS A 34 -2.67 11.47 6.81
N GLY A 35 -2.72 10.23 7.31
CA GLY A 35 -3.94 9.45 7.46
C GLY A 35 -3.91 8.13 6.71
N VAL A 36 -5.04 7.42 6.76
CA VAL A 36 -5.25 6.16 6.02
C VAL A 36 -5.58 6.51 4.58
N MET A 37 -4.88 5.89 3.63
CA MET A 37 -5.11 6.10 2.20
C MET A 37 -4.79 4.84 1.41
N SER A 38 -5.14 4.86 0.13
CA SER A 38 -4.75 3.80 -0.79
C SER A 38 -3.26 3.89 -1.14
N HIS A 39 -2.66 2.76 -1.52
CA HIS A 39 -1.28 2.74 -2.02
C HIS A 39 -1.07 3.60 -3.26
N GLU A 40 -2.10 3.77 -4.11
CA GLU A 40 -2.04 4.67 -5.27
C GLU A 40 -1.91 6.13 -4.87
N GLU A 41 -2.70 6.58 -3.90
CA GLU A 41 -2.60 7.93 -3.33
C GLU A 41 -1.27 8.14 -2.61
N ALA A 42 -0.80 7.13 -1.89
CA ALA A 42 0.50 7.14 -1.24
C ALA A 42 1.66 7.24 -2.26
N LYS A 43 1.55 6.56 -3.40
CA LYS A 43 2.48 6.70 -4.55
C LYS A 43 2.45 8.12 -5.11
N LYS A 44 1.27 8.68 -5.40
CA LYS A 44 1.10 10.03 -5.94
C LYS A 44 1.68 11.10 -5.02
N THR A 45 1.45 10.95 -3.71
CA THR A 45 1.97 11.86 -2.67
C THR A 45 3.39 11.54 -2.23
N ARG A 46 4.06 10.55 -2.84
CA ARG A 46 5.39 10.05 -2.49
C ARG A 46 5.56 9.80 -0.98
N THR A 47 4.50 9.36 -0.32
CA THR A 47 4.45 9.19 1.13
C THR A 47 4.47 7.71 1.49
N GLY A 48 5.44 7.30 2.31
CA GLY A 48 5.52 5.95 2.85
C GLY A 48 4.58 5.75 4.04
N GLY A 49 4.45 4.50 4.48
CA GLY A 49 3.51 4.16 5.54
C GLY A 49 3.67 2.75 6.09
N ARG A 50 2.61 2.23 6.70
CA ARG A 50 2.51 0.82 7.08
C ARG A 50 1.30 0.20 6.40
N LEU A 51 1.44 -1.04 5.95
CA LEU A 51 0.35 -1.81 5.37
C LEU A 51 -0.67 -2.19 6.44
N LEU A 52 -1.94 -1.84 6.22
CA LEU A 52 -3.06 -2.29 7.04
C LEU A 52 -3.64 -3.59 6.49
N GLY A 53 -3.94 -3.61 5.20
CA GLY A 53 -4.63 -4.71 4.53
C GLY A 53 -4.74 -4.48 3.04
N TYR A 54 -5.37 -5.42 2.35
CA TYR A 54 -5.71 -5.33 0.94
C TYR A 54 -7.18 -5.74 0.77
N VAL A 55 -7.81 -5.19 -0.25
CA VAL A 55 -9.19 -5.52 -0.66
C VAL A 55 -9.17 -5.79 -2.16
N TYR A 56 -9.86 -6.83 -2.61
CA TYR A 56 -10.10 -7.15 -4.01
C TYR A 56 -11.59 -7.44 -4.23
#